data_AF-A0AB37IEX7-F1
#
_entry.id   AF-A0AB37IEX7-F1
#
_cell.length_a   1.000
_cell.length_b   1.000
_cell.length_c   1.000
_cell.angle_alpha   90.00
_cell.angle_beta   90.00
_cell.angle_gamma   90.00
#
_symmetry.space_group_name_H-M   'P 1'
#
loop_
_entity.id
_entity.type
_entity.pdbx_description
1 polymer ?
#
loop_
_entity_poly.entity_id
_entity_poly.type
_entity_poly.pdbx_seq_one_letter_code
_entity_poly.pdbx_strand_id
1 'polypeptide(L)'
;MSSFETIIQQIRACNPLVHHLTNYVTVNDCANITLAIGGSPIMADAIQEVAEITAKTDALVLNIGTLNEQTVDSMILAGKEANKHGIPVIFDPVGVGISQFRMDVTKKLLNSIHFTVIRGNYSEILCLAGIQTSAKGVDTSLVNQKKETEVINIARTLASSFHCIIVITGAIDIVSDGVRTMQVKNGCAAMRHVTGTGCMLDSLIASFCGGYSDDFFEAAVSSVIAMGVAGELAFEKAKTKGTGSLRTHLIDEISKLTDQTLSERGDYIAFDD
;
A
#
# COMPACT_ATOMS: atom_id res chain seq x y z
N MET A 1 10.31 -6.73 -19.46
CA MET A 1 10.01 -6.74 -18.02
C MET A 1 10.12 -8.17 -17.55
N SER A 2 10.80 -8.39 -16.42
CA SER A 2 10.74 -9.65 -15.66
C SER A 2 9.27 -10.06 -15.57
N SER A 3 8.95 -11.26 -16.06
CA SER A 3 7.66 -11.83 -15.78
C SER A 3 7.61 -12.08 -14.28
N PHE A 4 6.50 -11.75 -13.62
CA PHE A 4 6.28 -11.91 -12.17
C PHE A 4 6.31 -13.40 -11.71
N GLU A 5 7.02 -14.28 -12.43
CA GLU A 5 6.95 -15.74 -12.45
C GLU A 5 7.34 -16.41 -11.13
N THR A 6 7.97 -15.69 -10.20
CA THR A 6 8.42 -16.29 -8.93
C THR A 6 8.22 -15.42 -7.68
N ILE A 7 7.63 -14.23 -7.78
CA ILE A 7 7.60 -13.28 -6.66
C ILE A 7 6.79 -13.80 -5.47
N ILE A 8 5.64 -14.44 -5.69
CA ILE A 8 4.80 -15.02 -4.64
C ILE A 8 5.51 -16.24 -4.01
N GLN A 9 6.18 -17.06 -4.82
CA GLN A 9 6.99 -18.16 -4.31
C GLN A 9 8.13 -17.66 -3.42
N GLN A 10 8.81 -16.58 -3.79
CA GLN A 10 9.88 -15.99 -2.99
C GLN A 10 9.36 -15.47 -1.66
N ILE A 11 8.27 -14.70 -1.65
CA ILE A 11 7.61 -14.21 -0.42
C ILE A 11 7.26 -15.37 0.51
N ARG A 12 6.67 -16.45 -0.02
CA ARG A 12 6.31 -17.62 0.78
C ARG A 12 7.52 -18.40 1.30
N ALA A 13 8.61 -18.42 0.54
CA ALA A 13 9.84 -19.11 0.93
C ALA A 13 10.61 -18.37 2.03
N CYS A 14 10.64 -17.03 1.98
CA CYS A 14 11.33 -16.22 2.99
C CYS A 14 10.44 -15.89 4.20
N ASN A 15 9.10 -15.94 4.06
CA ASN A 15 8.13 -15.63 5.11
C ASN A 15 8.44 -14.28 5.82
N PRO A 16 8.38 -13.14 5.11
CA PRO A 16 8.89 -11.87 5.62
C PRO A 16 8.12 -11.42 6.86
N LEU A 17 8.84 -11.01 7.90
CA LEU A 17 8.29 -10.41 9.11
C LEU A 17 7.96 -8.94 8.85
N VAL A 18 6.69 -8.59 8.86
CA VAL A 18 6.19 -7.23 8.60
C VAL A 18 5.76 -6.57 9.90
N HIS A 19 6.40 -5.46 10.26
CA HIS A 19 6.04 -4.65 11.42
C HIS A 19 4.95 -3.63 11.06
N HIS A 20 3.87 -3.61 11.82
CA HIS A 20 2.76 -2.67 11.62
C HIS A 20 2.61 -1.70 12.79
N LEU A 21 2.78 -0.41 12.50
CA LEU A 21 2.21 0.68 13.28
C LEU A 21 1.01 1.21 12.51
N THR A 22 -0.12 0.52 12.67
CA THR A 22 -1.35 0.74 11.89
C THR A 22 -2.53 1.13 12.76
N ASN A 23 -3.67 1.35 12.11
CA ASN A 23 -4.89 1.79 12.77
C ASN A 23 -5.68 0.63 13.41
N TYR A 24 -6.37 0.89 14.52
CA TYR A 24 -7.12 -0.15 15.23
C TYR A 24 -8.39 -0.62 14.50
N VAL A 25 -8.83 0.08 13.45
CA VAL A 25 -10.04 -0.29 12.69
C VAL A 25 -9.76 -1.51 11.80
N THR A 26 -8.54 -1.64 11.27
CA THR A 26 -8.21 -2.63 10.25
C THR A 26 -7.07 -3.56 10.63
N VAL A 27 -6.50 -3.41 11.83
CA VAL A 27 -5.30 -4.14 12.28
C VAL A 27 -5.41 -5.66 12.12
N ASN A 28 -6.58 -6.26 12.42
CA ASN A 28 -6.81 -7.69 12.24
C ASN A 28 -6.80 -8.12 10.76
N ASP A 29 -7.31 -7.28 9.87
CA ASP A 29 -7.34 -7.54 8.43
C ASP A 29 -5.94 -7.40 7.81
N CYS A 30 -5.18 -6.40 8.24
CA CYS A 30 -3.77 -6.26 7.89
C CYS A 30 -2.95 -7.49 8.31
N ALA A 31 -3.17 -8.01 9.52
CA ALA A 31 -2.53 -9.24 9.98
C ALA A 31 -2.92 -10.45 9.11
N ASN A 32 -4.22 -10.65 8.88
CA ASN A 32 -4.71 -11.81 8.13
C ASN A 32 -4.29 -11.80 6.67
N ILE A 33 -4.24 -10.64 6.01
CA ILE A 33 -3.79 -10.59 4.61
C ILE A 33 -2.28 -10.78 4.48
N THR A 34 -1.49 -10.33 5.48
CA THR A 34 -0.05 -10.62 5.57
C THR A 34 0.18 -12.14 5.70
N LEU A 35 -0.57 -12.80 6.59
CA LEU A 35 -0.53 -14.26 6.73
C LEU A 35 -0.97 -14.96 5.43
N ALA A 36 -2.01 -14.45 4.76
CA ALA A 36 -2.54 -15.05 3.55
C ALA A 36 -1.50 -15.07 2.42
N ILE A 37 -0.76 -13.98 2.19
CA ILE A 37 0.27 -13.97 1.14
C ILE A 37 1.52 -14.79 1.52
N GLY A 38 1.65 -15.17 2.79
CA GLY A 38 2.74 -15.98 3.31
C GLY A 38 3.80 -15.20 4.08
N GLY A 39 3.52 -13.96 4.49
CA GLY A 39 4.33 -13.22 5.45
C GLY A 39 3.95 -13.50 6.91
N SER A 40 4.65 -12.84 7.83
CA SER A 40 4.43 -12.93 9.27
C SER A 40 4.18 -11.52 9.83
N PRO A 41 2.99 -11.18 10.35
CA PRO A 41 2.72 -9.87 10.90
C PRO A 41 3.16 -9.72 12.36
N ILE A 42 3.63 -8.54 12.74
CA ILE A 42 3.82 -8.14 14.14
C ILE A 42 3.29 -6.72 14.37
N MET A 43 2.55 -6.53 15.45
CA MET A 43 1.97 -5.24 15.84
C MET A 43 2.54 -4.80 17.18
N ALA A 44 3.50 -3.88 17.18
CA ALA A 44 4.11 -3.36 18.40
C ALA A 44 4.39 -1.86 18.30
N ASP A 45 3.53 -1.06 18.93
CA ASP A 45 3.55 0.40 18.84
C ASP A 45 4.14 1.09 20.09
N ALA A 46 4.48 0.32 21.12
CA ALA A 46 5.05 0.83 22.36
C ALA A 46 6.47 1.39 22.12
N ILE A 47 6.68 2.67 22.46
CA ILE A 47 7.94 3.39 22.26
C ILE A 47 9.15 2.68 22.89
N GLN A 48 8.92 1.88 23.94
CA GLN A 48 9.94 1.15 24.69
C GLN A 48 10.53 -0.04 23.90
N GLU A 49 9.79 -0.61 22.96
CA GLU A 49 10.21 -1.82 22.21
C GLU A 49 10.23 -1.63 20.69
N VAL A 50 9.56 -0.59 20.17
CA VAL A 50 9.32 -0.38 18.73
C VAL A 50 10.62 -0.41 17.90
N ALA A 51 11.71 0.17 18.41
CA ALA A 51 13.00 0.15 17.73
C ALA A 51 13.59 -1.26 17.68
N GLU A 52 13.57 -1.99 18.80
CA GLU A 52 14.11 -3.35 18.87
C GLU A 52 13.35 -4.31 17.96
N ILE A 53 12.03 -4.18 17.90
CA ILE A 53 11.18 -4.99 17.04
C ILE A 53 11.45 -4.64 15.58
N THR A 54 11.46 -3.35 15.22
CA THR A 54 11.70 -2.92 13.85
C THR A 54 13.03 -3.43 13.32
N ALA A 55 14.11 -3.38 14.12
CA ALA A 55 15.43 -3.86 13.71
C ALA A 55 15.50 -5.36 13.39
N LYS A 56 14.47 -6.15 13.73
CA LYS A 56 14.37 -7.59 13.47
C LYS A 56 13.37 -7.94 12.37
N THR A 57 12.80 -6.94 11.69
CA THR A 57 11.75 -7.13 10.67
C THR A 57 12.29 -6.93 9.26
N ASP A 58 11.54 -7.44 8.27
CA ASP A 58 11.89 -7.36 6.85
C ASP A 58 11.18 -6.19 6.15
N ALA A 59 10.13 -5.64 6.75
CA ALA A 59 9.44 -4.44 6.28
C ALA A 59 8.69 -3.73 7.40
N LEU A 60 8.47 -2.42 7.25
CA LEU A 60 7.73 -1.58 8.20
C LEU A 60 6.55 -0.89 7.50
N VAL A 61 5.36 -0.99 8.09
CA VAL A 61 4.15 -0.25 7.69
C VAL A 61 3.86 0.83 8.72
N LEU A 62 3.81 2.08 8.27
CA LEU A 62 3.33 3.23 9.05
C LEU A 62 2.01 3.73 8.45
N ASN A 63 0.91 3.61 9.20
CA ASN A 63 -0.41 4.04 8.76
C ASN A 63 -1.05 4.96 9.81
N ILE A 64 -1.48 6.15 9.39
CA ILE A 64 -1.99 7.17 10.32
C ILE A 64 -3.53 7.15 10.48
N GLY A 65 -4.22 6.08 10.06
CA GLY A 65 -5.69 6.00 10.02
C GLY A 65 -6.39 6.36 11.33
N THR A 66 -5.88 5.90 12.47
CA THR A 66 -6.37 6.28 13.81
C THR A 66 -5.26 6.95 14.63
N LEU A 67 -4.64 7.96 14.01
CA LEU A 67 -3.52 8.70 14.56
C LEU A 67 -3.80 9.20 15.99
N ASN A 68 -2.84 8.96 16.87
CA ASN A 68 -2.79 9.53 18.21
C ASN A 68 -1.39 10.11 18.44
N GLU A 69 -1.26 11.09 19.34
CA GLU A 69 0.01 11.80 19.53
C GLU A 69 1.12 10.88 20.10
N GLN A 70 0.74 9.89 20.92
CA GLN A 70 1.68 8.94 21.53
C GLN A 70 2.35 8.04 20.50
N THR A 71 1.64 7.66 19.42
CA THR A 71 2.20 6.79 18.37
C THR A 71 3.07 7.54 17.38
N VAL A 72 3.02 8.88 17.32
CA VAL A 72 3.85 9.67 16.39
C VAL A 72 5.35 9.47 16.69
N ASP A 73 5.73 9.52 17.96
CA ASP A 73 7.14 9.36 18.33
C ASP A 73 7.61 7.91 18.12
N SER A 74 6.72 6.93 18.34
CA SER A 74 6.99 5.52 17.99
C SER A 74 7.18 5.34 16.48
N MET A 75 6.34 5.96 15.64
CA MET A 75 6.46 5.93 14.18
C MET A 75 7.79 6.53 13.71
N ILE A 76 8.22 7.65 14.29
CA ILE A 76 9.51 8.27 13.97
C ILE A 76 10.67 7.39 14.39
N LEU A 77 10.61 6.82 15.60
CA LEU A 77 11.67 5.94 16.09
C LEU A 77 11.77 4.66 15.24
N ALA A 78 10.64 4.02 14.92
CA ALA A 78 10.58 2.86 14.04
C ALA A 78 11.15 3.18 12.66
N GLY A 79 10.68 4.25 12.02
CA GLY A 79 11.12 4.63 10.67
C GLY A 79 12.61 4.93 10.58
N LYS A 80 13.18 5.61 11.59
CA LYS A 80 14.63 5.83 11.66
C LYS A 80 15.41 4.54 11.84
N GLU A 81 14.92 3.63 12.68
CA GLU A 81 15.59 2.34 12.87
C GLU A 81 15.51 1.46 11.62
N ALA A 82 14.38 1.50 10.91
CA ALA A 82 14.22 0.84 9.61
C ALA A 82 15.21 1.40 8.57
N ASN A 83 15.28 2.73 8.41
CA ASN A 83 16.22 3.36 7.47
C ASN A 83 17.68 3.02 7.77
N LYS A 84 18.07 2.96 9.04
CA LYS A 84 19.42 2.57 9.47
C LYS A 84 19.78 1.14 9.05
N HIS A 85 18.80 0.23 8.98
CA HIS A 85 18.97 -1.16 8.59
C HIS A 85 18.66 -1.45 7.12
N GLY A 86 18.25 -0.44 6.34
CA GLY A 86 17.80 -0.64 4.96
C GLY A 86 16.48 -1.38 4.85
N ILE A 87 15.68 -1.41 5.91
CA ILE A 87 14.36 -2.06 5.93
C ILE A 87 13.37 -1.16 5.16
N PRO A 88 12.63 -1.70 4.17
CA PRO A 88 11.68 -0.93 3.39
C PRO A 88 10.54 -0.39 4.26
N VAL A 89 10.22 0.89 4.10
CA VAL A 89 9.17 1.58 4.86
C VAL A 89 8.02 1.97 3.94
N ILE A 90 6.83 1.46 4.25
CA ILE A 90 5.57 1.72 3.55
C ILE A 90 4.78 2.73 4.38
N PHE A 91 4.34 3.82 3.75
CA PHE A 91 3.57 4.87 4.40
C PHE A 91 2.20 5.07 3.76
N ASP A 92 1.16 4.97 4.60
CA ASP A 92 -0.22 5.31 4.25
C ASP A 92 -0.66 6.56 5.03
N PRO A 93 -0.74 7.73 4.38
CA PRO A 93 -1.13 9.00 4.97
C PRO A 93 -2.65 9.13 5.07
N VAL A 94 -3.36 8.08 5.52
CA VAL A 94 -4.84 8.02 5.57
C VAL A 94 -5.46 9.32 6.05
N GLY A 95 -6.32 9.91 5.23
CA GLY A 95 -7.05 11.13 5.55
C GLY A 95 -6.18 12.38 5.67
N VAL A 96 -4.95 12.39 5.14
CA VAL A 96 -4.18 13.63 4.98
C VAL A 96 -5.01 14.63 4.18
N GLY A 97 -5.05 15.88 4.65
CA GLY A 97 -5.92 16.93 4.10
C GLY A 97 -7.30 17.06 4.75
N ILE A 98 -7.74 16.09 5.56
CA ILE A 98 -9.01 16.20 6.33
C ILE A 98 -8.84 17.09 7.57
N SER A 99 -7.65 17.08 8.19
CA SER A 99 -7.36 17.87 9.38
C SER A 99 -5.91 18.36 9.38
N GLN A 100 -5.70 19.53 10.01
CA GLN A 100 -4.37 20.11 10.16
C GLN A 100 -3.42 19.18 10.94
N PHE A 101 -3.93 18.49 11.97
CA PHE A 101 -3.14 17.53 12.76
C PHE A 101 -2.54 16.41 11.89
N ARG A 102 -3.34 15.79 11.00
CA ARG A 102 -2.84 14.77 10.06
C ARG A 102 -1.81 15.33 9.10
N MET A 103 -2.01 16.57 8.62
CA MET A 103 -1.04 17.23 7.74
C MET A 103 0.28 17.50 8.45
N ASP A 104 0.26 17.99 9.69
CA ASP A 104 1.46 18.32 10.44
C ASP A 104 2.27 17.07 10.80
N VAL A 105 1.58 15.99 11.21
CA VAL A 105 2.24 14.70 11.45
C VAL A 105 2.80 14.11 10.16
N THR A 106 2.07 14.17 9.05
CA THR A 106 2.57 13.69 7.75
C THR A 106 3.84 14.43 7.35
N LYS A 107 3.88 15.76 7.49
CA LYS A 107 5.11 16.55 7.27
C LYS A 107 6.25 16.15 8.21
N LYS A 108 5.95 15.94 9.50
CA LYS A 108 6.95 15.51 10.50
C LYS A 108 7.57 14.16 10.11
N LEU A 109 6.75 13.21 9.65
CA LEU A 109 7.18 11.88 9.21
C LEU A 109 8.02 11.97 7.92
N LEU A 110 7.53 12.67 6.89
CA LEU A 110 8.25 12.87 5.62
C LEU A 110 9.61 13.56 5.79
N ASN A 111 9.74 14.45 6.78
CA ASN A 111 11.02 15.11 7.10
C ASN A 111 11.96 14.24 7.94
N SER A 112 11.48 13.16 8.56
CA SER A 112 12.24 12.37 9.53
C SER A 112 12.62 10.97 9.03
N ILE A 113 11.92 10.48 8.01
CA ILE A 113 11.99 9.10 7.54
C ILE A 113 12.08 9.12 6.01
N HIS A 114 12.98 8.32 5.46
CA HIS A 114 12.98 7.98 4.05
C HIS A 114 12.02 6.81 3.81
N PHE A 115 11.00 7.04 2.98
CA PHE A 115 10.02 6.01 2.66
C PHE A 115 10.42 5.27 1.40
N THR A 116 10.17 3.95 1.37
CA THR A 116 10.33 3.14 0.17
C THR A 116 9.10 3.26 -0.72
N VAL A 117 7.91 3.19 -0.12
CA VAL A 117 6.63 3.34 -0.81
C VAL A 117 5.72 4.28 -0.03
N ILE A 118 5.10 5.24 -0.71
CA ILE A 118 3.99 6.02 -0.18
C ILE A 118 2.75 5.65 -0.99
N ARG A 119 1.73 5.12 -0.32
CA ARG A 119 0.48 4.71 -0.95
C ARG A 119 -0.67 5.53 -0.41
N GLY A 120 -1.52 6.03 -1.29
CA GLY A 120 -2.71 6.80 -0.92
C GLY A 120 -3.76 6.79 -2.02
N ASN A 121 -4.96 7.25 -1.70
CA ASN A 121 -5.94 7.54 -2.75
C ASN A 121 -5.59 8.87 -3.47
N TYR A 122 -6.24 9.13 -4.61
CA TYR A 122 -5.98 10.35 -5.39
C TYR A 122 -6.03 11.65 -4.57
N SER A 123 -7.01 11.81 -3.67
CA SER A 123 -7.14 13.04 -2.87
C SER A 123 -6.04 13.22 -1.84
N GLU A 124 -5.59 12.12 -1.21
CA GLU A 124 -4.48 12.13 -0.26
C GLU A 124 -3.17 12.48 -0.96
N ILE A 125 -2.92 11.89 -2.13
CA ILE A 125 -1.70 12.15 -2.92
C ILE A 125 -1.68 13.58 -3.48
N LEU A 126 -2.83 14.12 -3.92
CA LEU A 126 -2.91 15.54 -4.28
C LEU A 126 -2.58 16.47 -3.12
N CYS A 127 -3.03 16.12 -1.91
CA CYS A 127 -2.69 16.88 -0.72
C CYS A 127 -1.17 16.85 -0.44
N LEU A 128 -0.52 15.69 -0.61
CA LEU A 128 0.95 15.59 -0.52
C LEU A 128 1.67 16.42 -1.58
N ALA A 129 1.11 16.53 -2.79
CA ALA A 129 1.63 17.39 -3.86
C ALA A 129 1.43 18.89 -3.60
N GLY A 130 0.79 19.28 -2.49
CA GLY A 130 0.46 20.68 -2.21
C GLY A 130 -0.64 21.25 -3.12
N ILE A 131 -1.35 20.38 -3.84
CA ILE A 131 -2.47 20.76 -4.70
C ILE A 131 -3.73 20.79 -3.85
N GLN A 132 -4.30 21.97 -3.65
CA GLN A 132 -5.52 22.11 -2.85
C GLN A 132 -6.71 21.44 -3.56
N THR A 133 -7.21 20.34 -2.98
CA THR A 133 -8.51 19.78 -3.33
C THR A 133 -9.57 20.28 -2.34
N SER A 134 -10.68 20.81 -2.83
CA SER A 134 -11.87 21.06 -2.03
C SER A 134 -12.57 19.74 -1.69
N ALA A 135 -11.95 18.88 -0.87
CA ALA A 135 -12.44 17.53 -0.62
C ALA A 135 -13.32 17.48 0.65
N LYS A 136 -14.63 17.61 0.46
CA LYS A 136 -15.55 16.70 1.15
C LYS A 136 -15.59 15.45 0.29
N GLY A 137 -15.22 14.30 0.84
CA GLY A 137 -15.34 13.03 0.12
C GLY A 137 -16.71 12.91 -0.53
N VAL A 138 -16.74 12.50 -1.80
CA VAL A 138 -17.83 11.87 -2.57
C VAL A 138 -17.63 12.15 -4.08
N ASP A 139 -17.70 11.05 -4.85
CA ASP A 139 -17.93 10.90 -6.30
C ASP A 139 -17.00 11.55 -7.33
N THR A 140 -16.06 10.73 -7.80
CA THR A 140 -15.27 10.88 -9.02
C THR A 140 -16.08 10.49 -10.28
N SER A 141 -17.19 11.18 -10.58
CA SER A 141 -18.01 10.90 -11.79
C SER A 141 -17.83 11.88 -12.94
N LEU A 142 -16.87 12.80 -12.84
CA LEU A 142 -16.48 13.68 -13.95
C LEU A 142 -14.96 13.73 -14.01
N VAL A 143 -14.36 13.14 -15.04
CA VAL A 143 -13.30 13.72 -15.88
C VAL A 143 -12.65 12.62 -16.73
N ASN A 144 -12.87 12.76 -18.03
CA ASN A 144 -12.31 12.00 -19.14
C ASN A 144 -10.82 12.32 -19.32
N GLN A 145 -9.99 11.29 -19.57
CA GLN A 145 -8.61 11.24 -20.14
C GLN A 145 -7.56 12.30 -19.72
N LYS A 146 -7.88 13.60 -19.69
CA LYS A 146 -7.01 14.66 -19.19
C LYS A 146 -6.57 14.45 -17.73
N LYS A 147 -7.39 13.78 -16.91
CA LYS A 147 -6.98 13.39 -15.55
C LYS A 147 -5.89 12.34 -15.53
N GLU A 148 -5.86 11.43 -16.51
CA GLU A 148 -4.99 10.25 -16.44
C GLU A 148 -3.52 10.63 -16.59
N THR A 149 -3.20 11.42 -17.63
CA THR A 149 -1.84 11.98 -17.81
C THR A 149 -1.46 12.90 -16.64
N GLU A 150 -2.40 13.65 -16.09
CA GLU A 150 -2.17 14.51 -14.91
C GLU A 150 -1.80 13.68 -13.67
N VAL A 151 -2.55 12.59 -13.39
CA VAL A 151 -2.29 11.68 -12.27
C VAL A 151 -0.91 11.02 -12.42
N ILE A 152 -0.57 10.57 -13.62
CA ILE A 152 0.75 9.99 -13.92
C ILE A 152 1.87 10.99 -13.65
N ASN A 153 1.72 12.24 -14.10
CA ASN A 153 2.70 13.29 -13.88
C ASN A 153 2.85 13.64 -12.39
N ILE A 154 1.74 13.68 -11.64
CA ILE A 154 1.76 13.86 -10.18
C ILE A 154 2.53 12.73 -9.52
N ALA A 155 2.24 11.46 -9.88
CA ALA A 155 2.93 10.30 -9.32
C ALA A 155 4.44 10.38 -9.58
N ARG A 156 4.86 10.63 -10.82
CA ARG A 156 6.28 10.76 -11.21
C ARG A 156 6.99 11.90 -10.47
N THR A 157 6.33 13.06 -10.38
CA THR A 157 6.89 14.24 -9.72
C THR A 157 7.10 13.99 -8.23
N LEU A 158 6.08 13.43 -7.56
CA LEU A 158 6.19 13.09 -6.14
C LEU A 158 7.22 12.00 -5.87
N ALA A 159 7.23 10.94 -6.69
CA ALA A 159 8.20 9.86 -6.59
C ALA A 159 9.64 10.38 -6.71
N SER A 160 9.88 11.26 -7.70
CA SER A 160 11.18 11.91 -7.89
C SER A 160 11.53 12.85 -6.72
N SER A 161 10.55 13.56 -6.16
CA SER A 161 10.77 14.54 -5.09
C SER A 161 11.04 13.89 -3.73
N PHE A 162 10.37 12.78 -3.43
CA PHE A 162 10.55 12.03 -2.19
C PHE A 162 11.56 10.88 -2.32
N HIS A 163 12.07 10.64 -3.53
CA HIS A 163 12.95 9.52 -3.87
C HIS A 163 12.37 8.17 -3.45
N CYS A 164 11.08 7.96 -3.70
CA CYS A 164 10.34 6.78 -3.30
C CYS A 164 9.34 6.34 -4.38
N ILE A 165 8.74 5.18 -4.20
CA ILE A 165 7.65 4.72 -5.05
C ILE A 165 6.34 5.34 -4.57
N ILE A 166 5.57 5.93 -5.49
CA ILE A 166 4.22 6.43 -5.25
C ILE A 166 3.20 5.46 -5.81
N VAL A 167 2.27 5.02 -4.97
CA VAL A 167 1.10 4.21 -5.35
C VAL A 167 -0.16 5.05 -5.16
N ILE A 168 -0.80 5.45 -6.25
CA ILE A 168 -2.07 6.17 -6.26
C ILE A 168 -3.19 5.18 -6.55
N THR A 169 -4.06 4.95 -5.57
CA THR A 169 -5.18 4.01 -5.74
C THR A 169 -6.47 4.67 -6.21
N GLY A 170 -7.25 3.95 -7.02
CA GLY A 170 -8.48 4.42 -7.62
C GLY A 170 -9.23 3.33 -8.39
N ALA A 171 -9.98 3.73 -9.43
CA ALA A 171 -10.55 2.77 -10.39
C ALA A 171 -9.49 2.20 -11.35
N ILE A 172 -8.43 2.97 -11.55
CA ILE A 172 -7.17 2.56 -12.18
C ILE A 172 -6.10 3.00 -11.17
N ASP A 173 -5.29 2.06 -10.72
CA ASP A 173 -4.18 2.33 -9.82
C ASP A 173 -2.94 2.75 -10.62
N ILE A 174 -2.15 3.68 -10.10
CA ILE A 174 -0.91 4.16 -10.72
C ILE A 174 0.25 3.90 -9.76
N VAL A 175 1.31 3.27 -10.25
CA VAL A 175 2.55 3.04 -9.51
C VAL A 175 3.70 3.71 -10.25
N SER A 176 4.50 4.55 -9.57
CA SER A 176 5.66 5.20 -10.18
C SER A 176 6.84 5.31 -9.21
N ASP A 177 8.05 5.05 -9.67
CA ASP A 177 9.30 5.34 -8.95
C ASP A 177 9.99 6.64 -9.43
N GLY A 178 9.29 7.43 -10.27
CA GLY A 178 9.80 8.67 -10.86
C GLY A 178 10.43 8.48 -12.23
N VAL A 179 10.85 7.27 -12.59
CA VAL A 179 11.40 6.93 -13.91
C VAL A 179 10.46 5.97 -14.65
N ARG A 180 10.01 4.93 -13.96
CA ARG A 180 9.05 3.95 -14.44
C ARG A 180 7.66 4.32 -13.93
N THR A 181 6.66 4.05 -14.77
CA THR A 181 5.26 4.15 -14.35
C THR A 181 4.46 2.98 -14.90
N MET A 182 3.61 2.40 -14.05
CA MET A 182 2.64 1.39 -14.43
C MET A 182 1.24 1.79 -14.00
N GLN A 183 0.26 1.48 -14.85
CA GLN A 183 -1.14 1.47 -14.47
C GLN A 183 -1.57 0.05 -14.21
N VAL A 184 -2.37 -0.16 -13.18
CA VAL A 184 -3.03 -1.43 -12.90
C VAL A 184 -4.53 -1.19 -12.94
N LYS A 185 -5.22 -1.98 -13.76
CA LYS A 185 -6.67 -1.86 -14.00
C LYS A 185 -7.47 -2.96 -13.30
N ASN A 186 -6.78 -3.87 -12.64
CA ASN A 186 -7.41 -4.92 -11.87
C ASN A 186 -8.21 -4.36 -10.67
N GLY A 187 -9.13 -5.18 -10.17
CA GLY A 187 -9.94 -4.89 -8.99
C GLY A 187 -11.41 -4.76 -9.30
N CYS A 188 -12.23 -4.49 -8.27
CA CYS A 188 -13.65 -4.28 -8.45
C CYS A 188 -14.21 -3.21 -7.54
N ALA A 189 -15.21 -2.47 -8.02
CA ALA A 189 -15.84 -1.37 -7.27
C ALA A 189 -16.42 -1.83 -5.92
N ALA A 190 -16.78 -3.11 -5.77
CA ALA A 190 -17.33 -3.64 -4.54
C ALA A 190 -16.32 -3.63 -3.37
N MET A 191 -15.01 -3.63 -3.63
CA MET A 191 -13.96 -3.56 -2.61
C MET A 191 -14.06 -2.31 -1.73
N ARG A 192 -14.62 -1.21 -2.25
CA ARG A 192 -14.84 0.02 -1.48
C ARG A 192 -15.83 -0.16 -0.32
N HIS A 193 -16.61 -1.24 -0.33
CA HIS A 193 -17.58 -1.57 0.71
C HIS A 193 -17.02 -2.52 1.79
N VAL A 194 -15.73 -2.86 1.71
CA VAL A 194 -14.99 -3.54 2.77
C VAL A 194 -14.04 -2.53 3.39
N THR A 195 -14.19 -2.28 4.69
CA THR A 195 -13.28 -1.38 5.42
C THR A 195 -11.85 -1.90 5.34
N GLY A 196 -10.88 -1.00 5.21
CA GLY A 196 -9.46 -1.36 5.26
C GLY A 196 -8.89 -2.08 4.05
N THR A 197 -9.57 -2.15 2.91
CA THR A 197 -8.97 -2.68 1.67
C THR A 197 -7.70 -1.94 1.28
N GLY A 198 -7.66 -0.62 1.50
CA GLY A 198 -6.43 0.15 1.36
C GLY A 198 -5.32 -0.26 2.35
N CYS A 199 -5.64 -0.38 3.63
CA CYS A 199 -4.66 -0.75 4.66
C CYS A 199 -4.14 -2.19 4.48
N MET A 200 -4.99 -3.07 3.98
CA MET A 200 -4.62 -4.41 3.56
C MET A 200 -3.64 -4.38 2.38
N LEU A 201 -3.79 -3.44 1.43
CA LEU A 201 -2.83 -3.25 0.35
C LEU A 201 -1.47 -2.77 0.88
N ASP A 202 -1.43 -1.87 1.88
CA ASP A 202 -0.15 -1.48 2.52
C ASP A 202 0.60 -2.70 3.06
N SER A 203 -0.15 -3.63 3.66
CA SER A 203 0.38 -4.88 4.23
C SER A 203 0.91 -5.82 3.15
N LEU A 204 0.23 -5.88 1.99
CA LEU A 204 0.72 -6.61 0.82
C LEU A 204 1.97 -5.94 0.26
N ILE A 205 1.98 -4.63 0.02
CA ILE A 205 3.18 -3.90 -0.47
C ILE A 205 4.38 -4.20 0.44
N ALA A 206 4.20 -4.12 1.77
CA ALA A 206 5.27 -4.42 2.70
C ALA A 206 5.72 -5.89 2.67
N SER A 207 4.79 -6.83 2.55
CA SER A 207 5.13 -8.26 2.41
C SER A 207 5.91 -8.53 1.11
N PHE A 208 5.52 -7.89 0.01
CA PHE A 208 6.21 -8.00 -1.27
C PHE A 208 7.60 -7.34 -1.21
N CYS A 209 7.73 -6.13 -0.67
CA CYS A 209 9.04 -5.48 -0.54
C CYS A 209 9.98 -6.23 0.44
N GLY A 210 9.46 -6.74 1.56
CA GLY A 210 10.24 -7.52 2.50
C GLY A 210 10.66 -8.90 1.98
N GLY A 211 9.85 -9.49 1.09
CA GLY A 211 10.14 -10.81 0.50
C GLY A 211 10.80 -10.80 -0.88
N TYR A 212 10.79 -9.65 -1.58
CA TYR A 212 11.41 -9.44 -2.89
C TYR A 212 12.16 -8.11 -2.89
N SER A 213 13.40 -8.14 -2.38
CA SER A 213 14.24 -6.96 -2.22
C SER A 213 15.02 -6.56 -3.48
N ASP A 214 14.93 -7.35 -4.56
CA ASP A 214 15.68 -7.10 -5.79
C ASP A 214 15.19 -5.85 -6.53
N ASP A 215 13.87 -5.62 -6.54
CA ASP A 215 13.27 -4.44 -7.15
C ASP A 215 11.96 -4.05 -6.43
N PHE A 216 12.03 -3.02 -5.60
CA PHE A 216 10.86 -2.55 -4.84
C PHE A 216 9.73 -2.01 -5.74
N PHE A 217 10.02 -1.53 -6.95
CA PHE A 217 8.97 -1.09 -7.87
C PHE A 217 8.18 -2.29 -8.40
N GLU A 218 8.89 -3.35 -8.81
CA GLU A 218 8.26 -4.61 -9.25
C GLU A 218 7.46 -5.24 -8.09
N ALA A 219 7.99 -5.21 -6.87
CA ALA A 219 7.28 -5.62 -5.66
C ALA A 219 5.98 -4.83 -5.43
N ALA A 220 6.05 -3.49 -5.49
CA ALA A 220 4.90 -2.63 -5.31
C ALA A 220 3.83 -2.88 -6.40
N VAL A 221 4.22 -2.92 -7.67
CA VAL A 221 3.32 -3.23 -8.80
C VAL A 221 2.65 -4.60 -8.60
N SER A 222 3.44 -5.63 -8.30
CA SER A 222 2.93 -6.99 -8.13
C SER A 222 1.91 -7.09 -7.00
N SER A 223 2.13 -6.36 -5.90
CA SER A 223 1.19 -6.33 -4.77
C SER A 223 -0.14 -5.64 -5.14
N VAL A 224 -0.11 -4.60 -5.97
CA VAL A 224 -1.31 -3.91 -6.48
C VAL A 224 -2.09 -4.83 -7.41
N ILE A 225 -1.40 -5.51 -8.33
CA ILE A 225 -2.01 -6.53 -9.21
C ILE A 225 -2.61 -7.66 -8.36
N ALA A 226 -1.89 -8.17 -7.36
CA ALA A 226 -2.35 -9.25 -6.48
C ALA A 226 -3.65 -8.88 -5.76
N MET A 227 -3.71 -7.68 -5.18
CA MET A 227 -4.91 -7.16 -4.53
C MET A 227 -6.09 -7.04 -5.51
N GLY A 228 -5.84 -6.49 -6.70
CA GLY A 228 -6.88 -6.32 -7.73
C GLY A 228 -7.43 -7.67 -8.23
N VAL A 229 -6.55 -8.60 -8.61
CA VAL A 229 -6.91 -9.95 -9.08
C VAL A 229 -7.67 -10.72 -8.01
N ALA A 230 -7.21 -10.67 -6.75
CA ALA A 230 -7.93 -11.29 -5.64
C ALA A 230 -9.30 -10.65 -5.41
N GLY A 231 -9.41 -9.33 -5.56
CA GLY A 231 -10.67 -8.59 -5.47
C GLY A 231 -11.70 -9.00 -6.52
N GLU A 232 -11.28 -9.18 -7.78
CA GLU A 232 -12.14 -9.67 -8.86
C GLU A 232 -12.64 -11.09 -8.57
N LEU A 233 -11.73 -12.02 -8.26
CA LEU A 233 -12.03 -13.42 -7.93
C LEU A 233 -12.94 -13.54 -6.70
N ALA A 234 -12.72 -12.71 -5.69
CA ALA A 234 -13.55 -12.68 -4.49
C ALA A 234 -14.96 -12.16 -4.80
N PHE A 235 -15.08 -11.15 -5.66
CA PHE A 235 -16.38 -10.61 -6.06
C PHE A 235 -17.21 -11.62 -6.85
N GLU A 236 -16.60 -12.40 -7.75
CA GLU A 236 -17.29 -13.48 -8.46
C GLU A 236 -18.01 -14.45 -7.51
N LYS A 237 -17.40 -14.75 -6.35
CA LYS A 237 -17.92 -15.66 -5.32
C LYS A 237 -18.88 -14.99 -4.33
N ALA A 238 -18.71 -13.69 -4.08
CA ALA A 238 -19.43 -12.95 -3.05
C ALA A 238 -20.61 -12.10 -3.56
N LYS A 239 -20.72 -11.85 -4.87
CA LYS A 239 -21.70 -10.89 -5.45
C LYS A 239 -23.16 -11.14 -5.06
N THR A 240 -23.54 -12.38 -4.72
CA THR A 240 -24.89 -12.73 -4.25
C THR A 240 -25.01 -12.90 -2.72
N LYS A 241 -23.92 -12.74 -1.97
CA LYS A 241 -23.84 -13.03 -0.53
C LYS A 241 -23.64 -11.78 0.34
N GLY A 242 -23.09 -10.71 -0.22
CA GLY A 242 -22.87 -9.43 0.46
C GLY A 242 -21.41 -9.21 0.92
N THR A 243 -21.17 -8.07 1.58
CA THR A 243 -19.83 -7.49 1.81
C THR A 243 -18.98 -8.28 2.80
N GLY A 244 -19.57 -8.91 3.82
CA GLY A 244 -18.82 -9.78 4.74
C GLY A 244 -18.24 -11.02 4.05
N SER A 245 -18.97 -11.57 3.07
CA SER A 245 -18.46 -12.66 2.22
C SER A 245 -17.37 -12.17 1.28
N LEU A 246 -17.47 -10.93 0.76
CA LEU A 246 -16.43 -10.34 -0.07
C LEU A 246 -15.11 -10.19 0.70
N ARG A 247 -15.14 -9.67 1.94
CA ARG A 247 -13.96 -9.57 2.80
C ARG A 247 -13.30 -10.95 3.01
N THR A 248 -14.11 -11.95 3.34
CA THR A 248 -13.61 -13.31 3.59
C THR A 248 -12.97 -13.89 2.34
N HIS A 249 -13.67 -13.82 1.21
CA HIS A 249 -13.13 -14.34 -0.05
C HIS A 249 -11.92 -13.55 -0.54
N LEU A 250 -11.80 -12.25 -0.26
CA LEU A 250 -10.60 -11.48 -0.61
C LEU A 250 -9.35 -12.08 0.04
N ILE A 251 -9.40 -12.34 1.34
CA ILE A 251 -8.29 -12.97 2.08
C ILE A 251 -8.05 -14.40 1.58
N ASP A 252 -9.12 -15.16 1.33
CA ASP A 252 -9.00 -16.50 0.77
C ASP A 252 -8.28 -16.49 -0.59
N GLU A 253 -8.66 -15.59 -1.51
CA GLU A 253 -8.07 -15.54 -2.85
C GLU A 253 -6.61 -15.09 -2.82
N ILE A 254 -6.21 -14.19 -1.92
CA ILE A 254 -4.79 -13.90 -1.67
C ILE A 254 -4.04 -15.16 -1.21
N SER A 255 -4.64 -15.95 -0.30
CA SER A 255 -4.00 -17.18 0.21
C SER A 255 -3.79 -18.25 -0.86
N LYS A 256 -4.65 -18.26 -1.88
CA LYS A 256 -4.61 -19.20 -3.01
C LYS A 256 -3.86 -18.66 -4.22
N LEU A 257 -3.45 -17.39 -4.20
CA LEU A 257 -2.82 -16.75 -5.36
C LEU A 257 -1.51 -17.45 -5.73
N THR A 258 -1.23 -17.53 -7.02
CA THR A 258 0.00 -18.12 -7.58
C THR A 258 0.61 -17.14 -8.57
N ASP A 259 1.92 -17.26 -8.83
CA ASP A 259 2.62 -16.44 -9.83
C ASP A 259 1.96 -16.58 -11.22
N GLN A 260 1.52 -17.79 -11.57
CA GLN A 260 0.78 -18.04 -12.80
C GLN A 260 -0.54 -17.25 -12.83
N THR A 261 -1.34 -17.30 -11.77
CA THR A 261 -2.60 -16.54 -11.70
C THR A 261 -2.34 -15.04 -11.78
N LEU A 262 -1.28 -14.55 -11.12
CA LEU A 262 -0.88 -13.14 -11.16
C LEU A 262 -0.51 -12.71 -12.58
N SER A 263 0.28 -13.53 -13.29
CA SER A 263 0.72 -13.26 -14.66
C SER A 263 -0.42 -13.36 -15.69
N GLU A 264 -1.34 -14.31 -15.54
CA GLU A 264 -2.44 -14.52 -16.48
C GLU A 264 -3.57 -13.49 -16.33
N ARG A 265 -3.77 -12.98 -15.11
CA ARG A 265 -4.90 -12.10 -14.76
C ARG A 265 -4.50 -10.63 -14.62
N GLY A 266 -3.21 -10.32 -14.54
CA GLY A 266 -2.72 -8.96 -14.48
C GLY A 266 -3.15 -8.15 -15.70
N ASP A 267 -3.90 -7.07 -15.48
CA ASP A 267 -4.28 -6.07 -16.47
C ASP A 267 -3.56 -4.77 -16.13
N TYR A 268 -2.45 -4.53 -16.82
CA TYR A 268 -1.60 -3.38 -16.59
C TYR A 268 -1.01 -2.80 -17.87
N ILE A 269 -0.67 -1.51 -17.82
CA ILE A 269 -0.01 -0.78 -18.91
C ILE A 269 1.27 -0.17 -18.35
N ALA A 270 2.40 -0.44 -19.01
CA ALA A 270 3.67 0.23 -18.73
C ALA A 270 3.77 1.52 -19.55
N PHE A 271 4.24 2.59 -18.92
CA PHE A 271 4.67 3.81 -19.58
C PHE A 271 6.17 3.98 -19.37
N ASP A 272 6.90 3.78 -20.46
CA ASP A 272 8.29 4.19 -20.54
C ASP A 272 8.32 5.66 -20.98
N ASP A 273 9.18 6.46 -20.35
CA ASP A 273 9.53 7.79 -20.85
C ASP A 273 10.55 7.71 -22.00
#